data_AF-A0A285TX43-F1
#
_entry.id   AF-A0A285TX43-F1
#
_cell.length_a   1.000
_cell.length_b   1.000
_cell.length_c   1.000
_cell.angle_alpha   90.00
_cell.angle_beta   90.00
_cell.angle_gamma   90.00
#
_symmetry.space_group_name_H-M   'P 1'
#
loop_
_entity.id
_entity.type
_entity.pdbx_description
1 polymer ?
#
loop_
_entity_poly.entity_id
_entity_poly.type
_entity_poly.pdbx_seq_one_letter_code
_entity_poly.pdbx_strand_id
1 'polypeptide(L)'
;MWAEEGRPDYYDDIVEKEIAEPVVIVEIGEKSYIWDGNHRVGGSLSIGRVTIPAIVGTVKPEYRNLYEVGASIVAAELTLR
;
A
#
# COMPACT_ATOMS: atom_id res chain seq x y z
N MET A 1 3.19 18.67 -9.41
CA MET A 1 3.63 17.37 -8.90
C MET A 1 2.89 16.19 -9.56
N TRP A 2 1.57 15.99 -9.40
CA TRP A 2 0.86 14.84 -10.06
C TRP A 2 0.38 15.10 -11.49
N ALA A 3 -0.08 16.32 -11.77
CA ALA A 3 -0.46 16.75 -13.12
C ALA A 3 0.74 16.73 -14.09
N GLU A 4 1.96 16.89 -13.57
CA GLU A 4 3.21 16.86 -14.35
C GLU A 4 3.73 15.42 -14.61
N GLU A 5 3.28 14.45 -13.81
CA GLU A 5 3.56 13.01 -13.98
C GLU A 5 2.52 12.29 -14.86
N GLY A 6 1.66 13.05 -15.55
CA GLY A 6 0.65 12.52 -16.47
C GLY A 6 -0.57 11.91 -15.78
N ARG A 7 -0.76 12.15 -14.47
CA ARG A 7 -1.92 11.66 -13.72
C ARG A 7 -2.60 12.80 -12.94
N PRO A 8 -3.25 13.74 -13.65
CA PRO A 8 -3.83 14.94 -13.03
C PRO A 8 -4.93 14.62 -12.01
N ASP A 9 -5.73 13.58 -12.26
CA ASP A 9 -6.91 13.25 -11.44
C ASP A 9 -6.62 12.16 -10.39
N TYR A 10 -5.35 11.75 -10.22
CA TYR A 10 -5.00 10.59 -9.40
C TYR A 10 -5.32 10.78 -7.91
N TYR A 11 -5.19 11.99 -7.41
CA TYR A 11 -5.53 12.29 -6.02
C TYR A 11 -7.05 12.24 -5.80
N ASP A 12 -7.80 12.87 -6.71
CA ASP A 12 -9.26 12.88 -6.64
C ASP A 12 -9.83 11.46 -6.80
N ASP A 13 -9.23 10.64 -7.66
CA ASP A 13 -9.59 9.23 -7.80
C ASP A 13 -9.38 8.43 -6.50
N ILE A 14 -8.30 8.68 -5.74
CA ILE A 14 -8.05 8.00 -4.46
C ILE A 14 -9.09 8.39 -3.41
N VAL A 15 -9.52 9.65 -3.44
CA VAL A 15 -10.38 10.27 -2.45
C VAL A 15 -11.86 9.98 -2.74
N GLU A 16 -12.30 10.11 -3.99
CA GLU A 16 -13.70 10.05 -4.38
C GLU A 16 -14.18 8.63 -4.72
N LYS A 17 -13.26 7.74 -5.11
CA LYS A 17 -13.61 6.38 -5.56
C LYS A 17 -13.14 5.33 -4.56
N GLU A 18 -13.72 4.14 -4.70
CA GLU A 18 -13.24 2.95 -4.02
C GLU A 18 -11.84 2.58 -4.53
N ILE A 19 -10.94 2.19 -3.64
CA ILE A 19 -9.56 1.84 -4.01
C ILE A 19 -9.55 0.47 -4.69
N ALA A 20 -9.39 0.47 -6.01
CA ALA A 20 -9.34 -0.77 -6.80
C ALA A 20 -7.99 -1.50 -6.68
N GLU A 21 -6.89 -0.76 -6.53
CA GLU A 21 -5.54 -1.34 -6.41
C GLU A 21 -5.16 -1.51 -4.93
N PRO A 22 -4.92 -2.73 -4.46
CA PRO A 22 -4.53 -2.95 -3.07
C PRO A 22 -3.17 -2.32 -2.76
N VAL A 23 -2.97 -1.93 -1.51
CA VAL A 23 -1.63 -1.57 -1.00
C VAL A 23 -0.83 -2.84 -0.73
N VAL A 24 0.48 -2.81 -0.90
CA VAL A 24 1.34 -3.95 -0.59
C VAL A 24 2.01 -3.72 0.76
N ILE A 25 1.75 -4.62 1.70
CA ILE A 25 2.35 -4.66 3.02
C ILE A 25 3.34 -5.82 3.07
N VAL A 26 4.54 -5.54 3.54
CA VAL A 26 5.58 -6.53 3.73
C VAL A 26 5.86 -6.68 5.22
N GLU A 27 5.80 -7.91 5.71
CA GLU A 27 6.13 -8.27 7.08
C GLU A 27 7.60 -8.71 7.18
N ILE A 28 8.34 -8.03 8.07
CA ILE A 28 9.75 -8.29 8.38
C ILE A 28 9.87 -8.47 9.90
N GLY A 29 9.94 -9.72 10.35
CA GLY A 29 9.89 -10.04 11.77
C GLY A 29 8.52 -9.69 12.35
N GLU A 30 8.48 -8.87 13.40
CA GLU A 30 7.25 -8.41 14.06
C GLU A 30 6.74 -7.06 13.52
N LYS A 31 7.35 -6.56 12.44
CA LYS A 31 7.03 -5.24 11.87
C LYS A 31 6.42 -5.39 10.49
N SER A 32 5.45 -4.52 10.19
CA SER A 32 4.81 -4.40 8.88
C SER A 32 5.21 -3.07 8.23
N TYR A 33 5.54 -3.12 6.94
CA TYR A 33 5.98 -1.96 6.17
C TYR A 33 5.13 -1.83 4.90
N ILE A 34 4.76 -0.60 4.52
CA ILE A 34 4.13 -0.35 3.23
C ILE A 34 5.24 -0.42 2.16
N TRP A 35 5.18 -1.45 1.32
CA TRP A 35 6.05 -1.61 0.17
C TRP A 35 5.56 -0.79 -1.03
N ASP A 36 4.25 -0.81 -1.27
CA ASP A 36 3.60 -0.02 -2.32
C ASP A 36 2.25 0.53 -1.87
N GLY A 37 1.89 1.71 -2.37
CA GLY A 37 0.59 2.35 -2.09
C GLY A 37 0.59 3.44 -1.01
N ASN A 38 1.74 4.02 -0.67
CA ASN A 38 1.83 5.12 0.32
C ASN A 38 0.88 6.29 0.02
N HIS A 39 0.72 6.68 -1.25
CA HIS A 39 -0.21 7.74 -1.63
C HIS A 39 -1.68 7.36 -1.42
N ARG A 40 -2.03 6.09 -1.60
CA ARG A 40 -3.38 5.56 -1.34
C ARG A 40 -3.70 5.57 0.15
N VAL A 41 -2.72 5.24 0.99
CA VAL A 41 -2.83 5.38 2.45
C VAL A 41 -3.01 6.85 2.84
N GLY A 42 -2.14 7.73 2.34
CA GLY A 42 -2.21 9.16 2.65
C GLY A 42 -3.51 9.82 2.22
N GLY A 43 -3.99 9.54 1.00
CA GLY A 43 -5.28 10.06 0.52
C GLY A 43 -6.48 9.45 1.24
N SER A 44 -6.40 8.19 1.67
CA SER A 44 -7.48 7.59 2.48
C SER A 44 -7.57 8.20 3.87
N LEU A 45 -6.42 8.47 4.51
CA LEU A 45 -6.36 9.15 5.81
C LEU A 45 -6.93 10.58 5.74
N SER A 46 -6.68 11.30 4.65
CA SER A 46 -7.12 12.70 4.52
C SER A 46 -8.64 12.87 4.50
N ILE A 47 -9.39 11.82 4.18
CA ILE A 47 -10.85 11.79 4.21
C ILE A 47 -11.45 10.93 5.32
N GLY A 48 -10.62 10.46 6.25
CA GLY A 48 -11.08 9.63 7.37
C GLY A 48 -11.51 8.22 7.00
N ARG A 49 -11.07 7.69 5.84
CA ARG A 49 -11.27 6.28 5.49
C ARG A 49 -10.38 5.43 6.40
N VAL A 50 -10.98 4.46 7.09
CA VAL A 50 -10.32 3.64 8.13
C VAL A 50 -9.84 2.28 7.64
N THR A 51 -10.32 1.84 6.47
CA THR A 51 -9.94 0.55 5.86
C THR A 51 -9.65 0.71 4.38
N ILE A 52 -8.62 0.00 3.88
CA ILE A 52 -8.31 -0.10 2.46
C ILE A 52 -7.90 -1.53 2.09
N PRO A 53 -8.14 -1.97 0.83
CA PRO A 53 -7.66 -3.26 0.35
C PRO A 53 -6.14 -3.35 0.44
N ALA A 54 -5.65 -4.49 0.91
CA ALA A 54 -4.23 -4.75 1.08
C ALA A 54 -3.85 -6.15 0.61
N ILE A 55 -2.61 -6.26 0.18
CA ILE A 55 -1.91 -7.51 -0.03
C ILE A 55 -0.85 -7.56 1.04
N VAL A 56 -0.89 -8.57 1.90
CA VAL A 56 0.09 -8.76 2.96
C VAL A 56 0.98 -9.92 2.58
N GLY A 57 2.28 -9.73 2.68
CA GLY A 57 3.22 -10.82 2.47
C GLY A 57 4.46 -10.77 3.32
N THR A 58 5.01 -11.94 3.63
CA THR A 58 6.26 -12.07 4.40
C THR A 58 7.46 -12.08 3.47
N VAL A 59 8.55 -11.43 3.88
CA VAL A 59 9.84 -11.58 3.20
C VAL A 59 10.33 -13.01 3.32
N LYS A 60 10.62 -13.63 2.19
CA LYS A 60 11.26 -14.95 2.13
C LYS A 60 12.61 -14.92 2.88
N PRO A 61 12.89 -15.89 3.78
CA PRO A 61 14.07 -15.88 4.64
C PRO A 61 15.40 -15.69 3.91
N GLU A 62 15.51 -16.21 2.70
CA GLU A 62 16.69 -16.14 1.83
C GLU A 62 16.99 -14.72 1.29
N TYR A 63 16.03 -13.79 1.39
CA TYR A 63 16.18 -12.39 0.96
C TYR A 63 16.21 -11.41 2.14
N ARG A 64 16.53 -11.88 3.35
CA ARG A 64 16.69 -11.04 4.55
C ARG A 64 17.76 -9.95 4.40
N ASN A 65 18.72 -10.14 3.49
CA ASN A 65 19.73 -9.16 3.15
C ASN A 65 19.35 -8.45 1.84
N LEU A 66 18.68 -7.30 1.98
CA LEU A 66 18.57 -6.17 1.05
C LEU A 66 17.76 -6.34 -0.25
N TYR A 67 16.66 -5.58 -0.34
CA TYR A 67 16.07 -4.97 -1.55
C TYR A 67 15.74 -5.83 -2.79
N GLU A 68 15.98 -7.14 -2.75
CA GLU A 68 15.62 -8.09 -3.80
C GLU A 68 14.56 -9.03 -3.24
N VAL A 69 13.28 -8.66 -3.22
CA VAL A 69 12.27 -9.49 -2.54
C VAL A 69 11.04 -9.75 -3.39
N GLY A 70 10.79 -11.03 -3.67
CA GLY A 70 9.47 -11.57 -3.92
C GLY A 70 8.80 -11.94 -2.59
N ALA A 71 7.69 -11.27 -2.26
CA ALA A 71 6.86 -11.58 -1.10
C ALA A 71 5.91 -12.76 -1.39
N SER A 72 5.62 -13.58 -0.38
CA SER A 72 4.47 -14.51 -0.45
C SER A 72 3.21 -13.74 -0.08
N ILE A 73 2.31 -13.53 -1.04
CA ILE A 73 1.20 -12.57 -0.97
C ILE A 73 -0.12 -13.26 -0.61
N VAL A 74 -0.85 -12.70 0.34
CA VAL A 74 -2.24 -13.04 0.66
C VAL A 74 -3.09 -11.76 0.65
N ALA A 75 -4.30 -11.82 0.08
CA ALA A 75 -5.23 -10.70 0.08
C ALA A 75 -5.83 -10.48 1.48
N ALA A 76 -5.88 -9.23 1.94
CA ALA A 76 -6.36 -8.81 3.25
C ALA A 76 -6.91 -7.36 3.21
N GLU A 77 -7.36 -6.84 4.35
CA GLU A 77 -7.69 -5.42 4.53
C GLU A 77 -6.72 -4.79 5.54
N LEU A 78 -6.26 -3.57 5.26
CA LEU A 78 -5.43 -2.79 6.19
C LEU A 78 -6.31 -1.80 6.95
N THR A 79 -6.28 -1.87 8.28
CA THR A 79 -6.89 -0.85 9.15
C THR A 79 -5.90 0.28 9.41
N LEU A 80 -6.30 1.51 9.08
CA LEU A 80 -5.53 2.74 9.29
C LEU A 80 -5.86 3.28 10.70
N ARG A 81 -4.82 3.66 11.46
CA ARG A 81 -4.94 4.20 12.83
C ARG A 81 -4.32 5.58 12.93
#